data_AF-K7FF82-F1
#
_entry.id   AF-K7FF82-F1
#
_cell.length_a   1.000
_cell.length_b   1.000
_cell.length_c   1.000
_cell.angle_alpha   90.00
_cell.angle_beta   90.00
_cell.angle_gamma   90.00
#
_symmetry.space_group_name_H-M   'P 1'
#
loop_
_entity.id
_entity.type
_entity.pdbx_description
1 polymer ?
#
loop_
_entity_poly.entity_id
_entity_poly.type
_entity_poly.pdbx_seq_one_letter_code
_entity_poly.pdbx_strand_id
1 'polypeptide(L)'
;MNSCGIVLAVVLFCAYLVFFASARLEVCNEPMDEGIHGDKIGIRLYYDKTTDRCKPFAYRGAGGNGNRFFTDRQCMKRCSTLAEQIYPDDDRVCLLEKDLGHCKGTYLLWYFDHTLKKCRTFIYGGCAGNGNRFVNETTCCQKCAQGPACEQTGKEDEGTDVGLVLGITVGCTAAVILVSTLAICLKKIVKKYTVREEKQNKTMSNIEMY
;
A
#
# COMPACT_ATOMS: atom_id res chain seq x y z
N MET A 1 -14.10 -14.30 -35.99
CA MET A 1 -14.76 -13.03 -35.64
C MET A 1 -14.99 -12.25 -36.93
N ASN A 2 -16.23 -11.99 -37.29
CA ASN A 2 -16.56 -11.37 -38.58
C ASN A 2 -16.21 -9.88 -38.53
N SER A 3 -15.74 -9.33 -39.66
CA SER A 3 -15.34 -7.93 -39.84
C SER A 3 -16.41 -6.93 -39.36
N CYS A 4 -17.70 -7.27 -39.50
CA CYS A 4 -18.81 -6.47 -38.99
C CYS A 4 -18.85 -6.38 -37.44
N GLY A 5 -18.51 -7.46 -36.74
CA GLY A 5 -18.47 -7.48 -35.27
C GLY A 5 -17.32 -6.67 -34.69
N ILE A 6 -16.19 -6.60 -35.40
CA ILE A 6 -15.04 -5.75 -35.01
C ILE A 6 -15.39 -4.28 -35.19
N VAL A 7 -16.01 -3.90 -36.32
CA VAL A 7 -16.42 -2.50 -36.57
C VAL A 7 -17.43 -2.03 -35.52
N LEU A 8 -18.44 -2.85 -35.18
CA LEU A 8 -19.42 -2.49 -34.15
C LEU A 8 -18.78 -2.35 -32.76
N ALA A 9 -17.87 -3.24 -32.38
CA ALA A 9 -17.15 -3.15 -31.11
C ALA A 9 -16.28 -1.88 -31.04
N VAL A 10 -15.58 -1.52 -32.12
CA VAL A 10 -14.79 -0.29 -32.20
C VAL A 10 -15.69 0.94 -32.09
N VAL A 11 -16.83 0.98 -32.78
CA VAL A 11 -17.76 2.12 -32.72
C VAL A 11 -18.35 2.28 -31.31
N LEU A 12 -18.77 1.19 -30.66
CA LEU A 12 -19.30 1.24 -29.30
C LEU A 12 -18.22 1.66 -28.29
N PHE A 13 -17.00 1.16 -28.45
CA PHE A 13 -15.85 1.57 -27.62
C PHE A 13 -15.52 3.06 -27.82
N CYS A 14 -15.47 3.54 -29.06
CA CYS A 14 -15.26 4.94 -29.36
C CYS A 14 -16.39 5.83 -28.82
N ALA A 15 -17.65 5.44 -28.97
CA ALA A 15 -18.79 6.17 -28.43
C ALA A 15 -18.74 6.23 -26.88
N TYR A 16 -18.37 5.13 -26.23
CA TYR A 16 -18.12 5.08 -24.80
C TYR A 16 -16.97 6.03 -24.42
N LEU A 17 -15.80 5.96 -25.07
CA LEU A 17 -14.69 6.88 -24.80
C LEU A 17 -15.07 8.35 -24.98
N VAL A 18 -15.84 8.69 -26.02
CA VAL A 18 -16.33 10.06 -26.27
C VAL A 18 -17.29 10.51 -25.16
N PHE A 19 -18.22 9.64 -24.73
CA PHE A 19 -19.14 9.94 -23.64
C PHE A 19 -18.39 10.17 -22.31
N PHE A 20 -17.40 9.34 -22.00
CA PHE A 20 -16.58 9.48 -20.78
C PHE A 20 -15.67 10.72 -20.80
N ALA A 21 -15.17 11.11 -21.97
CA ALA A 21 -14.42 12.36 -22.13
C ALA A 21 -15.33 13.60 -21.94
N SER A 22 -16.55 13.57 -22.48
CA SER A 22 -17.53 14.67 -22.38
C SER A 22 -17.97 14.93 -20.93
N ALA A 23 -18.29 13.87 -20.17
CA ALA A 23 -18.71 13.99 -18.77
C ALA A 23 -17.62 14.52 -17.81
N ARG A 24 -16.34 14.45 -18.22
CA ARG A 24 -15.21 14.99 -17.45
C ARG A 24 -15.09 16.51 -17.60
N LEU A 25 -15.42 17.04 -18.78
CA LEU A 25 -15.33 18.46 -19.10
C LEU A 25 -16.50 19.28 -18.52
N GLU A 26 -17.69 18.68 -18.38
CA GLU A 26 -18.88 19.35 -17.84
C GLU A 26 -18.64 19.88 -16.42
N VAL A 27 -18.20 19.03 -15.50
CA VAL A 27 -17.92 19.43 -14.10
C VAL A 27 -16.93 20.59 -14.01
N CYS A 28 -15.92 20.60 -14.86
CA CYS A 28 -14.82 21.57 -14.80
C CYS A 28 -15.16 22.90 -15.51
N ASN A 29 -16.26 22.94 -16.26
CA ASN A 29 -16.77 24.15 -16.90
C ASN A 29 -17.78 24.92 -16.04
N GLU A 30 -18.35 24.27 -15.03
CA GLU A 30 -19.27 24.87 -14.07
C GLU A 30 -18.57 25.98 -13.24
N PRO A 31 -19.29 27.05 -12.85
CA PRO A 31 -18.75 28.10 -12.01
C PRO A 31 -18.55 27.62 -10.56
N MET A 32 -17.83 28.40 -9.76
CA MET A 32 -17.87 28.25 -8.30
C MET A 32 -19.29 28.49 -7.80
N ASP A 33 -19.78 27.62 -6.92
CA ASP A 33 -21.12 27.71 -6.36
C ASP A 33 -21.10 27.40 -4.85
N GLU A 34 -21.34 28.44 -4.04
CA GLU A 34 -21.39 28.35 -2.57
C GLU A 34 -22.53 27.45 -2.07
N GLY A 35 -23.52 27.15 -2.92
CA GLY A 35 -24.77 26.51 -2.52
C GLY A 35 -25.74 27.49 -1.87
N ILE A 36 -26.82 26.95 -1.30
CA ILE A 36 -27.94 27.74 -0.77
C ILE A 36 -27.81 27.97 0.74
N HIS A 37 -28.17 26.97 1.56
CA HIS A 37 -28.02 26.99 3.01
C HIS A 37 -27.84 25.56 3.53
N GLY A 38 -26.67 25.29 4.11
CA GLY A 38 -26.46 24.12 4.95
C GLY A 38 -25.86 24.57 6.29
N ASP A 39 -26.00 23.72 7.30
CA ASP A 39 -25.51 24.02 8.66
C ASP A 39 -24.00 23.71 8.83
N LYS A 40 -23.33 23.32 7.75
CA LYS A 40 -21.93 22.87 7.73
C LYS A 40 -21.15 23.63 6.67
N ILE A 41 -20.74 24.86 7.01
CA ILE A 41 -19.83 25.65 6.20
C ILE A 41 -18.45 24.98 6.21
N GLY A 42 -17.87 24.78 5.03
CA GLY A 42 -16.53 24.19 4.90
C GLY A 42 -15.78 24.73 3.68
N ILE A 43 -14.46 24.75 3.76
CA ILE A 43 -13.62 25.11 2.62
C ILE A 43 -13.58 23.96 1.64
N ARG A 44 -13.87 24.28 0.37
CA ARG A 44 -13.74 23.38 -0.79
C ARG A 44 -12.92 24.07 -1.86
N LEU A 45 -12.53 23.32 -2.88
CA LEU A 45 -11.83 23.84 -4.04
C LEU A 45 -12.74 23.77 -5.25
N TYR A 46 -12.75 24.81 -6.07
CA TYR A 46 -13.30 24.76 -7.43
C TYR A 46 -12.17 24.94 -8.43
N TYR A 47 -12.31 24.35 -9.61
CA TYR A 47 -11.41 24.53 -10.73
C TYR A 47 -11.80 25.79 -11.50
N ASP A 48 -10.86 26.73 -11.60
CA ASP A 48 -10.99 27.92 -12.43
C ASP A 48 -10.29 27.70 -13.76
N LYS A 49 -11.08 27.44 -14.81
CA LYS A 49 -10.60 27.22 -16.18
C LYS A 49 -9.86 28.42 -16.78
N THR A 50 -10.08 29.63 -16.27
CA THR A 50 -9.41 30.84 -16.80
C THR A 50 -7.96 30.90 -16.37
N THR A 51 -7.65 30.35 -15.19
CA THR A 51 -6.30 30.30 -14.64
C THR A 51 -5.67 28.91 -14.70
N ASP A 52 -6.45 27.89 -15.07
CA ASP A 52 -6.06 26.46 -14.98
C ASP A 52 -5.59 26.10 -13.56
N ARG A 53 -6.32 26.58 -12.54
CA ARG A 53 -5.98 26.34 -11.13
C ARG A 53 -7.19 26.05 -10.27
N CYS A 54 -6.97 25.26 -9.24
CA CYS A 54 -7.96 25.01 -8.19
C CYS A 54 -7.86 26.06 -7.07
N LYS A 55 -8.96 26.73 -6.78
CA LYS A 55 -9.03 27.84 -5.82
C LYS A 55 -9.99 27.52 -4.67
N PRO A 56 -9.66 27.91 -3.43
CA PRO A 56 -10.54 27.66 -2.29
C PRO A 56 -11.77 28.57 -2.33
N PHE A 57 -12.91 28.04 -1.88
CA PHE A 57 -14.15 28.78 -1.65
C PHE A 57 -14.92 28.21 -0.45
N ALA A 58 -15.81 29.02 0.13
CA ALA A 58 -16.67 28.59 1.21
C ALA A 58 -17.92 27.90 0.64
N TYR A 59 -18.05 26.60 0.86
CA TYR A 59 -19.26 25.87 0.52
C TYR A 59 -20.19 25.82 1.73
N ARG A 60 -21.45 26.21 1.53
CA ARG A 60 -22.46 26.34 2.59
C ARG A 60 -23.01 25.00 3.07
N GLY A 61 -22.73 23.90 2.38
CA GLY A 61 -23.09 22.55 2.84
C GLY A 61 -24.26 21.90 2.12
N ALA A 62 -25.06 22.65 1.36
CA ALA A 62 -26.18 22.12 0.57
C ALA A 62 -26.30 22.76 -0.82
N GLY A 63 -26.70 21.97 -1.81
CA GLY A 63 -26.86 22.39 -3.21
C GLY A 63 -25.53 22.51 -3.96
N GLY A 64 -25.49 23.47 -4.88
CA GLY A 64 -24.36 23.75 -5.74
C GLY A 64 -24.16 22.73 -6.87
N ASN A 65 -22.98 22.76 -7.49
CA ASN A 65 -22.62 21.91 -8.62
C ASN A 65 -21.43 20.98 -8.33
N GLY A 66 -20.98 20.26 -9.37
CA GLY A 66 -19.90 19.27 -9.28
C GLY A 66 -18.49 19.85 -9.19
N ASN A 67 -18.27 21.13 -9.50
CA ASN A 67 -16.96 21.78 -9.49
C ASN A 67 -16.49 22.07 -8.05
N ARG A 68 -16.39 21.00 -7.24
CA ARG A 68 -16.22 21.07 -5.81
C ARG A 68 -15.42 19.87 -5.31
N PHE A 69 -14.20 20.14 -4.90
CA PHE A 69 -13.21 19.14 -4.51
C PHE A 69 -12.69 19.39 -3.10
N PHE A 70 -12.14 18.35 -2.48
CA PHE A 70 -11.55 18.47 -1.14
C PHE A 70 -10.06 18.81 -1.17
N THR A 71 -9.35 18.31 -2.19
CA THR A 71 -7.91 18.52 -2.34
C THR A 71 -7.57 19.06 -3.72
N ASP A 72 -6.49 19.82 -3.78
CA ASP A 72 -5.95 20.39 -5.01
C ASP A 72 -5.49 19.28 -5.97
N ARG A 73 -4.88 18.21 -5.46
CA ARG A 73 -4.56 17.01 -6.25
C ARG A 73 -5.81 16.44 -6.93
N GLN A 74 -6.90 16.24 -6.19
CA GLN A 74 -8.14 15.68 -6.74
C GLN A 74 -8.73 16.60 -7.83
N CYS A 75 -8.77 17.89 -7.54
CA CYS A 75 -9.29 18.90 -8.44
C CYS A 75 -8.47 18.98 -9.74
N MET A 76 -7.15 19.10 -9.65
CA MET A 76 -6.27 19.17 -10.81
C MET A 76 -6.34 17.88 -11.64
N LYS A 77 -6.27 16.69 -11.03
CA LYS A 77 -6.42 15.40 -11.75
C LYS A 77 -7.77 15.22 -12.41
N ARG A 78 -8.82 15.86 -11.90
CA ARG A 78 -10.13 15.83 -12.53
C ARG A 78 -10.19 16.73 -13.75
N CYS A 79 -9.65 17.95 -13.65
CA CYS A 79 -9.97 19.05 -14.55
C CYS A 79 -8.85 19.57 -15.44
N SER A 80 -7.59 19.49 -15.00
CA SER A 80 -6.46 20.06 -15.73
C SER A 80 -5.72 19.00 -16.53
N THR A 81 -5.31 19.34 -17.75
CA THR A 81 -4.40 18.51 -18.54
C THR A 81 -2.97 18.53 -18.00
N LEU A 82 -2.61 19.51 -17.16
CA LEU A 82 -1.30 19.61 -16.52
C LEU A 82 -1.15 18.73 -15.27
N ALA A 83 -2.20 18.01 -14.87
CA ALA A 83 -2.22 17.26 -13.63
C ALA A 83 -1.10 16.22 -13.53
N GLU A 84 -0.74 15.55 -14.62
CA GLU A 84 0.33 14.55 -14.64
C GLU A 84 1.73 15.15 -14.47
N GLN A 85 1.89 16.44 -14.76
CA GLN A 85 3.14 17.16 -14.53
C GLN A 85 3.21 17.70 -13.10
N ILE A 86 2.10 18.19 -12.56
CA ILE A 86 2.04 18.82 -11.24
C ILE A 86 1.90 17.78 -10.12
N TYR A 87 1.18 16.67 -10.39
CA TYR A 87 0.94 15.57 -9.46
C TYR A 87 1.24 14.20 -10.09
N PRO A 88 2.48 13.96 -10.55
CA PRO A 88 2.87 12.64 -11.04
C PRO A 88 2.73 11.59 -9.93
N ASP A 89 2.27 10.39 -10.31
CA ASP A 89 2.16 9.25 -9.38
C ASP A 89 3.45 8.46 -9.24
N ASP A 90 4.40 8.65 -10.17
CA ASP A 90 5.70 7.99 -10.19
C ASP A 90 6.79 8.83 -9.49
N ASP A 91 8.04 8.41 -9.64
CA ASP A 91 9.19 8.99 -8.95
C ASP A 91 9.54 10.40 -9.44
N ARG A 92 8.94 10.87 -10.55
CA ARG A 92 9.09 12.27 -10.99
C ARG A 92 8.58 13.25 -9.96
N VAL A 93 7.66 12.83 -9.07
CA VAL A 93 7.20 13.67 -7.95
C VAL A 93 8.35 14.15 -7.08
N CYS A 94 9.39 13.33 -6.95
CA CYS A 94 10.55 13.61 -6.12
C CYS A 94 11.52 14.60 -6.79
N LEU A 95 11.35 14.87 -8.08
CA LEU A 95 12.18 15.83 -8.83
C LEU A 95 11.59 17.25 -8.83
N LEU A 96 10.34 17.41 -8.39
CA LEU A 96 9.70 18.72 -8.33
C LEU A 96 10.31 19.56 -7.21
N GLU A 97 10.37 20.87 -7.39
CA GLU A 97 10.67 21.79 -6.29
C GLU A 97 9.51 21.83 -5.28
N LYS A 98 9.79 22.18 -4.02
CA LYS A 98 8.71 22.56 -3.11
C LYS A 98 7.96 23.77 -3.67
N ASP A 99 6.64 23.74 -3.60
CA ASP A 99 5.80 24.87 -3.98
C ASP A 99 4.94 25.29 -2.78
N LEU A 100 5.18 26.52 -2.31
CA LEU A 100 4.48 27.12 -1.19
C LEU A 100 3.01 27.43 -1.54
N GLY A 101 2.67 27.50 -2.83
CA GLY A 101 1.40 28.00 -3.29
C GLY A 101 1.27 29.52 -3.11
N HIS A 102 0.05 30.04 -3.32
CA HIS A 102 -0.23 31.48 -3.25
C HIS A 102 -1.17 31.86 -2.11
N CYS A 103 -1.63 30.89 -1.31
CA CYS A 103 -2.40 31.16 -0.10
C CYS A 103 -1.46 31.52 1.07
N LYS A 104 -2.01 32.13 2.11
CA LYS A 104 -1.25 32.69 3.25
C LYS A 104 -1.36 31.85 4.54
N GLY A 105 -1.75 30.59 4.42
CA GLY A 105 -1.72 29.66 5.55
C GLY A 105 -0.29 29.25 5.92
N THR A 106 -0.15 28.63 7.08
CA THR A 106 1.15 28.16 7.60
C THR A 106 1.05 26.70 7.97
N TYR A 107 1.16 25.82 6.96
CA TYR A 107 1.10 24.37 7.15
C TYR A 107 2.51 23.80 7.04
N LEU A 108 3.05 23.30 8.15
CA LEU A 108 4.35 22.61 8.14
C LEU A 108 4.17 21.23 7.49
N LEU A 109 4.74 21.04 6.32
CA LEU A 109 4.69 19.80 5.54
C LEU A 109 6.08 19.39 5.10
N TRP A 110 6.19 18.22 4.49
CA TRP A 110 7.45 17.63 4.05
C TRP A 110 7.56 17.66 2.53
N TYR A 111 8.78 17.86 2.02
CA TYR A 111 9.12 17.72 0.61
C TYR A 111 10.46 16.99 0.49
N PHE A 112 10.69 16.35 -0.64
CA PHE A 112 11.98 15.77 -0.96
C PHE A 112 12.89 16.81 -1.62
N ASP A 113 14.01 17.11 -0.97
CA ASP A 113 15.09 17.91 -1.54
C ASP A 113 15.98 16.99 -2.36
N HIS A 114 15.76 16.96 -3.68
CA HIS A 114 16.48 16.06 -4.58
C HIS A 114 17.95 16.42 -4.78
N THR A 115 18.37 17.63 -4.37
CA THR A 115 19.77 18.07 -4.37
C THR A 115 20.50 17.47 -3.18
N LEU A 116 19.89 17.55 -1.99
CA LEU A 116 20.44 16.98 -0.75
C LEU A 116 20.12 15.49 -0.56
N LYS A 117 19.23 14.94 -1.40
CA LYS A 117 18.68 13.58 -1.28
C LYS A 117 18.05 13.32 0.09
N LYS A 118 17.31 14.31 0.63
CA LYS A 118 16.70 14.23 1.97
C LYS A 118 15.28 14.77 1.99
N CYS A 119 14.44 14.16 2.81
CA CYS A 119 13.15 14.75 3.18
C CYS A 119 13.36 15.90 4.16
N ARG A 120 12.74 17.04 3.87
CA ARG A 120 12.86 18.27 4.66
C ARG A 120 11.49 18.90 4.83
N THR A 121 11.34 19.73 5.85
CA THR A 121 10.10 20.48 6.06
C THR A 121 10.09 21.78 5.27
N PHE A 122 8.89 22.25 4.94
CA PHE A 122 8.63 23.57 4.38
C PHE A 122 7.25 24.07 4.81
N ILE A 123 7.02 25.38 4.65
CA ILE A 123 5.72 25.99 4.92
C ILE A 123 4.90 25.99 3.64
N TYR A 124 3.77 25.30 3.66
CA TYR A 124 2.77 25.35 2.59
C TYR A 124 1.68 26.36 2.93
N GLY A 125 1.26 27.13 1.93
CA GLY A 125 0.27 28.20 2.04
C GLY A 125 -1.19 27.73 2.15
N GLY A 126 -1.47 26.44 1.88
CA GLY A 126 -2.81 25.86 2.01
C GLY A 126 -3.63 25.76 0.72
N CYS A 127 -3.13 26.27 -0.40
CA CYS A 127 -3.72 26.04 -1.72
C CYS A 127 -2.68 26.02 -2.84
N ALA A 128 -3.04 25.47 -3.99
CA ALA A 128 -2.15 25.25 -5.13
C ALA A 128 -0.91 24.42 -4.73
N GLY A 129 0.23 24.58 -5.40
CA GLY A 129 1.38 23.73 -5.16
C GLY A 129 1.49 22.57 -6.14
N ASN A 130 2.26 21.56 -5.75
CA ASN A 130 2.52 20.37 -6.54
C ASN A 130 2.63 19.11 -5.67
N GLY A 131 2.93 17.97 -6.31
CA GLY A 131 2.97 16.67 -5.69
C GLY A 131 4.12 16.42 -4.71
N ASN A 132 5.20 17.21 -4.74
CA ASN A 132 6.31 17.11 -3.78
C ASN A 132 5.93 17.75 -2.44
N ARG A 133 4.89 17.19 -1.83
CA ARG A 133 4.29 17.67 -0.59
C ARG A 133 3.66 16.50 0.14
N PHE A 134 4.23 16.17 1.27
CA PHE A 134 3.90 15.01 2.09
C PHE A 134 3.50 15.46 3.50
N VAL A 135 2.60 14.70 4.12
CA VAL A 135 2.06 15.05 5.45
C VAL A 135 3.10 14.81 6.54
N ASN A 136 3.96 13.81 6.36
CA ASN A 136 4.99 13.44 7.33
C ASN A 136 6.27 12.98 6.63
N GLU A 137 7.34 12.88 7.38
CA GLU A 137 8.65 12.43 6.89
C GLU A 137 8.58 11.02 6.31
N THR A 138 7.90 10.09 6.99
CA THR A 138 7.78 8.69 6.57
C THR A 138 7.21 8.55 5.17
N THR A 139 6.13 9.26 4.85
CA THR A 139 5.50 9.22 3.51
C THR A 139 6.38 9.85 2.44
N CYS A 140 7.13 10.92 2.78
CA CYS A 140 8.15 11.48 1.87
C CYS A 140 9.27 10.46 1.62
N CYS A 141 9.79 9.84 2.67
CA CYS A 141 10.89 8.88 2.62
C CYS A 141 10.51 7.65 1.80
N GLN A 142 9.36 7.05 2.10
CA GLN A 142 8.85 5.89 1.36
C GLN A 142 8.66 6.19 -0.12
N LYS A 143 8.29 7.43 -0.48
CA LYS A 143 8.08 7.81 -1.87
C LYS A 143 9.36 8.15 -2.61
N CYS A 144 10.32 8.82 -1.96
CA CYS A 144 11.40 9.51 -2.65
C CYS A 144 12.82 9.15 -2.22
N ALA A 145 13.00 8.59 -1.02
CA ALA A 145 14.32 8.24 -0.52
C ALA A 145 14.58 6.74 -0.71
N GLN A 146 15.76 6.40 -1.24
CA GLN A 146 16.26 5.03 -1.29
C GLN A 146 17.52 4.95 -0.42
N GLY A 147 17.61 3.94 0.45
CA GLY A 147 18.78 3.72 1.30
C GLY A 147 18.81 4.54 2.61
N PRO A 148 19.98 4.68 3.26
CA PRO A 148 20.13 5.23 4.62
C PRO A 148 19.80 6.74 4.74
N ALA A 149 19.40 7.39 3.65
CA ALA A 149 18.94 8.78 3.64
C ALA A 149 17.67 9.01 4.48
N CYS A 150 16.94 7.94 4.80
CA CYS A 150 15.87 7.93 5.79
C CYS A 150 16.13 6.81 6.79
N GLU A 151 16.94 7.10 7.80
CA GLU A 151 17.19 6.18 8.89
C GLU A 151 15.97 6.15 9.80
N GLN A 152 15.11 5.14 9.58
CA GLN A 152 13.94 4.88 10.40
C GLN A 152 14.41 4.46 11.80
N THR A 153 14.54 5.42 12.72
CA THR A 153 14.62 5.12 14.16
C THR A 153 13.25 4.63 14.61
N GLY A 154 12.94 3.36 14.34
CA GLY A 154 11.63 2.78 14.66
C GLY A 154 11.20 1.67 13.70
N LYS A 155 12.10 0.74 13.34
CA LYS A 155 11.63 -0.61 13.03
C LYS A 155 10.98 -1.12 14.31
N GLU A 156 9.65 -1.10 14.37
CA GLU A 156 8.95 -2.08 15.19
C GLU A 156 9.44 -3.43 14.68
N ASP A 157 10.10 -4.17 15.57
CA ASP A 157 10.58 -5.50 15.29
C ASP A 157 9.43 -6.27 14.65
N GLU A 158 9.68 -6.80 13.45
CA GLU A 158 8.84 -7.83 12.86
C GLU A 158 8.96 -9.03 13.81
N GLY A 159 8.11 -8.99 14.85
CA GLY A 159 8.10 -9.95 15.92
C GLY A 159 7.79 -11.29 15.30
N THR A 160 8.81 -12.14 15.22
CA THR A 160 8.61 -13.54 14.87
C THR A 160 7.56 -14.08 15.84
N ASP A 161 6.45 -14.59 15.32
CA ASP A 161 5.36 -15.14 16.13
C ASP A 161 5.95 -16.19 17.09
N VAL A 162 6.09 -15.80 18.35
CA VAL A 162 6.68 -16.62 19.41
C VAL A 162 5.87 -17.92 19.55
N GLY A 163 4.58 -17.89 19.23
CA GLY A 163 3.72 -19.06 19.16
C GLY A 163 4.15 -20.05 18.08
N LEU A 164 4.55 -19.58 16.89
CA LEU A 164 5.02 -20.47 15.82
C LEU A 164 6.38 -21.09 16.16
N VAL A 165 7.31 -20.32 16.72
CA VAL A 165 8.64 -20.81 17.10
C VAL A 165 8.56 -21.82 18.24
N LEU A 166 7.77 -21.52 19.27
CA LEU A 166 7.51 -22.46 20.37
C LEU A 166 6.79 -23.71 19.87
N GLY A 167 5.83 -23.56 18.95
CA GLY A 167 5.13 -24.70 18.33
C GLY A 167 6.07 -25.66 17.60
N ILE A 168 6.95 -25.13 16.75
CA ILE A 168 7.91 -25.95 15.98
C ILE A 168 8.92 -26.64 16.92
N THR A 169 9.48 -25.93 17.89
CA THR A 169 10.49 -26.48 18.80
C THR A 169 9.92 -27.56 19.72
N VAL A 170 8.73 -27.37 20.28
CA VAL A 170 8.05 -28.40 21.09
C VAL A 170 7.65 -29.60 20.23
N GLY A 171 7.16 -29.37 19.01
CA GLY A 171 6.83 -30.45 18.07
C GLY A 171 8.04 -31.32 17.71
N CYS A 172 9.17 -30.70 17.36
CA CYS A 172 10.39 -31.42 17.02
C CYS A 172 10.95 -32.22 18.20
N THR A 173 10.95 -31.66 19.41
CA THR A 173 11.45 -32.35 20.60
C THR A 173 10.57 -33.55 20.97
N ALA A 174 9.24 -33.41 20.90
CA ALA A 174 8.31 -34.52 21.11
C ALA A 174 8.50 -35.65 20.10
N ALA A 175 8.69 -35.33 18.81
CA ALA A 175 8.94 -36.31 17.77
C ALA A 175 10.25 -37.08 17.99
N VAL A 176 11.34 -36.40 18.37
CA VAL A 176 12.63 -37.04 18.68
C VAL A 176 12.51 -37.98 19.88
N ILE A 177 11.77 -37.58 20.93
CA ILE A 177 11.51 -38.42 22.10
C ILE A 177 10.69 -39.67 21.71
N LEU A 178 9.66 -39.52 20.88
CA LEU A 178 8.87 -40.66 20.40
C LEU A 178 9.70 -41.62 19.55
N VAL A 179 10.50 -41.12 18.62
CA VAL A 179 11.37 -41.96 17.76
C VAL A 179 12.42 -42.69 18.60
N SER A 180 13.06 -42.00 19.54
CA SER A 180 14.08 -42.60 20.40
C SER A 180 13.50 -43.66 21.35
N THR A 181 12.33 -43.41 21.95
CA THR A 181 11.64 -44.40 22.79
C THR A 181 11.20 -45.62 22.00
N LEU A 182 10.65 -45.45 20.80
CA LEU A 182 10.32 -46.55 19.88
C LEU A 182 11.57 -47.35 19.51
N ALA A 183 12.67 -46.69 19.17
CA ALA A 183 13.94 -47.36 18.84
C ALA A 183 14.49 -48.16 20.04
N ILE A 184 14.41 -47.61 21.26
CA ILE A 184 14.82 -48.32 22.49
C ILE A 184 13.90 -49.52 22.75
N CYS A 185 12.59 -49.36 22.59
CA CYS A 185 11.61 -50.44 22.73
C CYS A 185 11.88 -51.57 21.72
N LEU A 186 12.12 -51.23 20.45
CA LEU A 186 12.47 -52.20 19.41
C LEU A 186 13.78 -52.93 19.75
N LYS A 187 14.83 -52.22 20.20
CA LYS A 187 16.08 -52.84 20.65
C LYS A 187 15.86 -53.81 21.82
N LYS A 188 15.00 -53.44 22.80
CA LYS A 188 14.65 -54.32 23.91
C LYS A 188 13.88 -55.56 23.45
N ILE A 189 12.95 -55.40 22.50
CA ILE A 189 12.18 -56.51 21.92
C ILE A 189 13.12 -57.46 21.18
N VAL A 190 13.96 -56.95 20.27
CA VAL A 190 14.96 -57.75 19.53
C VAL A 190 15.87 -58.50 20.51
N LYS A 191 16.42 -57.82 21.52
CA LYS A 191 17.25 -58.47 22.56
C LYS A 191 16.49 -59.56 23.31
N LYS A 192 15.20 -59.36 23.61
CA LYS A 192 14.38 -60.38 24.28
C LYS A 192 14.12 -61.59 23.37
N TYR A 193 13.96 -61.37 22.07
CA TYR A 193 13.81 -62.44 21.08
C TYR A 193 15.10 -63.24 20.90
N THR A 194 16.26 -62.58 20.73
CA THR A 194 17.55 -63.28 20.56
C THR A 194 17.90 -64.13 21.78
N VAL A 195 17.67 -63.62 23.00
CA VAL A 195 17.90 -64.39 24.25
C VAL A 195 16.96 -65.59 24.36
N ARG A 196 15.71 -65.47 23.87
CA ARG A 196 14.76 -66.61 23.85
C ARG A 196 15.17 -67.67 22.85
N GLU A 197 15.64 -67.25 21.67
CA GLU A 197 16.12 -68.14 20.61
C GLU A 197 17.37 -68.92 21.04
N GLU A 198 18.36 -68.24 21.65
CA GLU A 198 19.54 -68.88 22.24
C GLU A 198 19.16 -69.93 23.31
N LYS A 199 18.14 -69.65 24.12
CA LYS A 199 17.67 -70.57 25.16
C LYS A 199 16.94 -71.79 24.58
N GLN A 200 16.17 -71.63 23.50
CA GLN A 200 15.52 -72.75 22.81
C GLN A 200 16.55 -73.62 22.07
N ASN A 201 17.50 -73.02 21.36
CA ASN A 201 18.57 -73.75 20.66
C ASN A 201 19.43 -74.58 21.63
N LYS A 202 19.75 -74.04 22.81
CA LYS A 202 20.49 -74.75 23.86
C LYS A 202 19.68 -75.89 24.50
N THR A 203 18.35 -75.77 24.54
CA THR A 203 17.47 -76.85 25.03
C THR A 203 17.35 -77.97 23.99
N MET A 204 17.27 -77.64 22.71
CA MET A 204 17.19 -78.60 21.60
C MET A 204 18.49 -79.42 21.45
N SER A 205 19.65 -78.76 21.53
CA SER A 205 20.97 -79.43 21.46
C SER A 205 21.23 -80.38 22.64
N ASN A 206 20.59 -80.16 23.79
CA ASN A 206 20.73 -81.03 24.97
C ASN A 206 19.83 -82.27 24.90
N ILE A 207 18.81 -82.27 24.03
CA ILE A 207 17.89 -83.40 23.83
C ILE A 207 18.46 -84.39 22.79
N GLU A 208 19.30 -83.94 21.85
CA GLU A 208 19.97 -84.82 20.86
C GLU A 208 21.17 -85.61 21.43
N MET A 209 21.42 -85.57 22.75
CA MET A 209 22.56 -86.22 23.40
C MET A 209 22.18 -87.40 24.33
N TYR A 210 20.95 -87.91 24.21
CA TYR A 210 20.45 -89.10 24.93
C TYR A 210 19.76 -90.08 23.98
#